data_AF-A0A917DC58-F1
#
_entry.id   AF-A0A917DC58-F1
#
_cell.length_a   1.000
_cell.length_b   1.000
_cell.length_c   1.000
_cell.angle_alpha   90.00
_cell.angle_beta   90.00
_cell.angle_gamma   90.00
#
_symmetry.space_group_name_H-M   'P 1'
#
loop_
_entity.id
_entity.type
_entity.pdbx_description
1 polymer ?
#
loop_
_entity_poly.entity_id
_entity_poly.type
_entity_poly.pdbx_seq_one_letter_code
_entity_poly.pdbx_strand_id
1 'polypeptide(L)'
;MNNAITSYKEIDFKKYPKTYSIENCLWKTFLDENDLTKNYDEVVVLHDNTLNTFVPLPLFDEEYKGSYLQYNTKVFETDYFTFDPIKNYDMVNVYVPYVNINNYLIDQLGAFEYLHSSSILVNKLLENSKNDESVTMFIHFMHNHFEIVVIQNQKLLLFNTFEFNTPDDFIYYLLFTAEQLHLNPESLKLNLLGTINEDDELYKKAYKYIRNVSLYEIDIDANTTFSAEERRKNFILFHS
;
A
#
# COMPACT_ATOMS: atom_id res chain seq x y z
N MET A 1 1.54 -23.60 9.74
CA MET A 1 0.61 -23.56 8.60
C MET A 1 1.46 -23.40 7.35
N ASN A 2 1.15 -24.06 6.25
CA ASN A 2 1.85 -23.78 4.99
C ASN A 2 1.39 -22.40 4.53
N ASN A 3 2.27 -21.40 4.52
CA ASN A 3 2.01 -20.04 4.01
C ASN A 3 1.95 -20.02 2.47
N ALA A 4 1.30 -21.02 1.87
CA ALA A 4 1.19 -21.15 0.43
C ALA A 4 -0.09 -20.44 -0.03
N ILE A 5 0.09 -19.39 -0.84
CA ILE A 5 -1.02 -18.72 -1.52
C ILE A 5 -1.58 -19.69 -2.56
N THR A 6 -2.84 -20.10 -2.39
CA THR A 6 -3.48 -21.10 -3.26
C THR A 6 -4.04 -20.50 -4.55
N SER A 7 -4.48 -19.25 -4.50
CA SER A 7 -5.09 -18.52 -5.61
C SER A 7 -5.17 -17.03 -5.28
N TYR A 8 -5.27 -16.20 -6.32
CA TYR A 8 -5.69 -14.79 -6.19
C TYR A 8 -6.60 -14.44 -7.36
N LYS A 9 -7.45 -13.42 -7.19
CA LYS A 9 -8.34 -12.94 -8.23
C LYS A 9 -8.52 -11.43 -8.12
N GLU A 10 -8.43 -10.75 -9.26
CA GLU A 10 -8.67 -9.32 -9.39
C GLU A 10 -9.99 -9.06 -10.10
N ILE A 11 -10.81 -8.17 -9.54
CA ILE A 11 -12.14 -7.85 -10.06
C ILE A 11 -12.18 -6.35 -10.35
N ASP A 12 -12.16 -6.01 -11.64
CA ASP A 12 -12.18 -4.63 -12.10
C ASP A 12 -13.63 -4.10 -12.14
N PHE A 13 -13.97 -3.23 -11.18
CA PHE A 13 -15.29 -2.62 -11.11
C PHE A 13 -15.58 -1.62 -12.24
N LYS A 14 -14.58 -1.20 -13.03
CA LYS A 14 -14.82 -0.38 -14.24
C LYS A 14 -15.61 -1.13 -15.31
N LYS A 15 -15.71 -2.47 -15.19
CA LYS A 15 -16.54 -3.31 -16.07
C LYS A 15 -18.04 -3.22 -15.73
N TYR A 16 -18.40 -2.78 -14.53
CA TYR A 16 -19.80 -2.55 -14.16
C TYR A 16 -20.32 -1.22 -14.71
N PRO A 17 -21.66 -1.07 -14.86
CA PRO A 17 -22.24 0.19 -15.30
C PRO A 17 -21.80 1.34 -14.40
N LYS A 18 -21.42 2.49 -14.97
CA LYS A 18 -20.97 3.69 -14.21
C LYS A 18 -22.02 4.23 -13.22
N THR A 19 -23.28 3.82 -13.35
CA THR A 19 -24.38 4.18 -12.46
C THR A 19 -24.44 3.31 -11.20
N TYR A 20 -23.66 2.22 -11.14
CA TYR A 20 -23.62 1.35 -9.97
C TYR A 20 -22.85 2.03 -8.84
N SER A 21 -23.43 2.00 -7.63
CA SER A 21 -22.67 2.31 -6.42
C SER A 21 -21.68 1.17 -6.12
N ILE A 22 -20.72 1.43 -5.24
CA ILE A 22 -19.74 0.43 -4.82
C ILE A 22 -20.42 -0.81 -4.21
N GLU A 23 -21.50 -0.61 -3.45
CA GLU A 23 -22.30 -1.68 -2.85
C GLU A 23 -22.97 -2.56 -3.90
N ASN A 24 -23.44 -1.97 -5.02
CA ASN A 24 -24.01 -2.75 -6.13
C ASN A 24 -22.93 -3.56 -6.87
N CYS A 25 -21.73 -2.99 -7.03
CA CYS A 25 -20.59 -3.72 -7.60
C CYS A 25 -20.19 -4.90 -6.70
N LEU A 26 -20.10 -4.67 -5.38
CA LEU A 26 -19.81 -5.72 -4.40
C LEU A 26 -20.90 -6.79 -4.39
N TRP A 27 -22.18 -6.41 -4.35
CA TRP A 27 -23.29 -7.36 -4.42
C TRP A 27 -23.24 -8.24 -5.66
N LYS A 28 -22.99 -7.64 -6.83
CA LYS A 28 -22.86 -8.40 -8.06
C LYS A 28 -21.64 -9.34 -8.03
N THR A 29 -20.55 -8.89 -7.44
CA THR A 29 -19.33 -9.67 -7.23
C THR A 29 -19.59 -10.90 -6.36
N PHE A 30 -20.26 -10.74 -5.20
CA PHE A 30 -20.60 -11.86 -4.32
C PHE A 30 -21.56 -12.88 -4.98
N LEU A 31 -22.40 -12.45 -5.93
CA LEU A 31 -23.24 -13.36 -6.70
C LEU A 31 -22.47 -14.15 -7.76
N ASP A 32 -21.47 -13.52 -8.39
CA ASP A 32 -20.73 -14.11 -9.50
C ASP A 32 -19.53 -14.96 -9.01
N GLU A 33 -19.04 -14.68 -7.79
CA GLU A 33 -17.82 -15.28 -7.22
C GLU A 33 -18.12 -16.23 -6.07
N ASN A 34 -18.31 -17.51 -6.39
CA ASN A 34 -18.62 -18.56 -5.40
C ASN A 34 -17.62 -18.64 -4.25
N ASP A 35 -16.33 -18.35 -4.51
CA ASP A 35 -15.29 -18.39 -3.47
C ASP A 35 -15.59 -17.40 -2.33
N LEU A 36 -16.13 -16.21 -2.63
CA LEU A 36 -16.45 -15.20 -1.61
C LEU A 36 -17.62 -15.61 -0.70
N THR A 37 -18.37 -16.65 -1.05
CA THR A 37 -19.51 -17.16 -0.25
C THR A 37 -19.18 -18.39 0.58
N LYS A 38 -17.92 -18.86 0.53
CA LYS A 38 -17.45 -19.98 1.34
C LYS A 38 -17.17 -19.52 2.77
N ASN A 39 -17.15 -20.48 3.69
CA ASN A 39 -16.72 -20.24 5.06
C ASN A 39 -15.19 -20.29 5.13
N TYR A 40 -14.61 -19.30 5.81
CA TYR A 40 -13.19 -19.18 6.09
C TYR A 40 -12.96 -19.13 7.61
N ASP A 41 -11.84 -19.69 8.07
CA ASP A 41 -11.46 -19.61 9.49
C ASP A 41 -11.12 -18.17 9.90
N GLU A 42 -10.56 -17.40 8.96
CA GLU A 42 -10.14 -16.02 9.12
C GLU A 42 -10.37 -15.24 7.83
N VAL A 43 -10.84 -14.00 7.97
CA VAL A 43 -11.03 -13.05 6.88
C VAL A 43 -10.35 -11.75 7.28
N VAL A 44 -9.48 -11.25 6.40
CA VAL A 44 -8.82 -9.94 6.56
C VAL A 44 -9.20 -9.07 5.37
N VAL A 45 -9.67 -7.85 5.63
CA VAL A 45 -10.03 -6.87 4.60
C VAL A 45 -8.99 -5.75 4.59
N LEU A 46 -8.34 -5.54 3.45
CA LEU A 46 -7.38 -4.45 3.27
C LEU A 46 -8.04 -3.29 2.55
N HIS A 47 -8.05 -2.11 3.18
CA HIS A 47 -8.47 -0.87 2.54
C HIS A 47 -7.28 -0.22 1.85
N ASP A 48 -7.44 0.03 0.56
CA ASP A 48 -6.42 0.70 -0.24
C ASP A 48 -6.91 2.09 -0.65
N ASN A 49 -6.39 3.12 0.03
CA ASN A 49 -6.69 4.51 -0.27
C ASN A 49 -5.55 5.45 0.16
N THR A 50 -5.66 6.71 -0.24
CA THR A 50 -4.67 7.76 0.06
C THR A 50 -4.92 8.47 1.39
N LEU A 51 -5.92 8.02 2.17
CA LEU A 51 -6.40 8.67 3.39
C LEU A 51 -5.73 8.06 4.63
N ASN A 52 -4.40 8.02 4.64
CA ASN A 52 -3.62 7.43 5.73
C ASN A 52 -2.38 8.27 6.08
N THR A 53 -1.87 8.13 7.31
CA THR A 53 -0.63 8.76 7.74
C THR A 53 0.02 8.00 8.91
N PHE A 54 1.35 7.91 8.91
CA PHE A 54 2.11 7.28 9.98
C PHE A 54 2.44 8.26 11.08
N VAL A 55 2.18 7.87 12.33
CA VAL A 55 2.43 8.68 13.52
C VAL A 55 3.33 7.88 14.46
N PRO A 56 4.49 8.42 14.89
CA PRO A 56 5.29 7.80 15.93
C PRO A 56 4.46 7.63 17.21
N LEU A 57 4.51 6.43 17.81
CA LEU A 57 3.73 6.07 18.99
C LEU A 57 3.91 7.07 20.16
N PRO A 58 5.12 7.62 20.43
CA PRO A 58 5.29 8.65 21.47
C PRO A 58 4.55 9.97 21.21
N LEU A 59 4.14 10.23 19.97
CA LEU A 59 3.39 11.43 19.56
C LEU A 59 1.93 11.12 19.27
N PHE A 60 1.52 9.85 19.37
CA PHE A 60 0.19 9.39 19.03
C PHE A 60 -0.75 9.52 20.23
N ASP A 61 -1.91 10.13 19.97
CA ASP A 61 -3.03 10.23 20.88
C ASP A 61 -4.32 9.91 20.10
N GLU A 62 -5.07 8.94 20.60
CA GLU A 62 -6.28 8.45 19.96
C GLU A 62 -7.36 9.54 19.82
N GLU A 63 -7.37 10.57 20.65
CA GLU A 63 -8.34 11.67 20.54
C GLU A 63 -8.05 12.58 19.33
N TYR A 64 -6.83 12.53 18.79
CA TYR A 64 -6.36 13.42 17.71
C TYR A 64 -6.21 12.72 16.34
N LYS A 65 -6.78 11.52 16.16
CA LYS A 65 -6.68 10.74 14.90
C LYS A 65 -6.95 11.58 13.64
N GLY A 66 -8.07 12.30 13.59
CA GLY A 66 -8.40 13.15 12.45
C GLY A 66 -7.43 14.32 12.27
N SER A 67 -6.86 14.85 13.36
CA SER A 67 -5.90 15.96 13.32
C SER A 67 -4.55 15.56 12.73
N TYR A 68 -4.15 14.29 12.79
CA TYR A 68 -2.93 13.84 12.10
C TYR A 68 -3.14 13.80 10.57
N LEU A 69 -4.31 13.33 10.12
CA LEU A 69 -4.64 13.18 8.70
C LEU A 69 -4.81 14.51 7.97
N GLN A 70 -5.37 15.53 8.63
CA GLN A 70 -5.73 16.81 8.00
C GLN A 70 -4.55 17.55 7.33
N TYR A 71 -3.31 17.22 7.71
CA TYR A 71 -2.11 17.84 7.15
C TYR A 71 -1.69 17.25 5.81
N ASN A 72 -2.07 16.00 5.54
CA ASN A 72 -1.67 15.25 4.34
C ASN A 72 -2.84 14.97 3.40
N THR A 73 -4.06 14.92 3.93
CA THR A 73 -5.25 14.61 3.15
C THR A 73 -6.46 15.45 3.59
N LYS A 74 -7.39 15.63 2.66
CA LYS A 74 -8.65 16.32 2.93
C LYS A 74 -9.61 15.37 3.64
N VAL A 75 -9.85 15.63 4.92
CA VAL A 75 -10.80 14.90 5.77
C VAL A 75 -11.84 15.85 6.33
N PHE A 76 -12.98 15.29 6.74
CA PHE A 76 -14.09 16.00 7.36
C PHE A 76 -14.32 15.53 8.79
N GLU A 77 -14.89 16.39 9.64
CA GLU A 77 -15.22 16.04 11.03
C GLU A 77 -16.18 14.84 11.14
N THR A 78 -16.96 14.58 10.09
CA THR A 78 -17.90 13.45 10.02
C THR A 78 -17.25 12.13 9.61
N ASP A 79 -15.99 12.15 9.18
CA ASP A 79 -15.29 10.94 8.79
C ASP A 79 -15.00 10.08 10.01
N TYR A 80 -15.01 8.77 9.81
CA TYR A 80 -14.58 7.82 10.83
C TYR A 80 -13.08 7.57 10.69
N PHE A 81 -12.36 7.73 11.79
CA PHE A 81 -10.91 7.53 11.85
C PHE A 81 -10.55 6.35 12.75
N THR A 82 -9.63 5.53 12.28
CA THR A 82 -9.10 4.37 13.00
C THR A 82 -7.58 4.31 12.82
N PHE A 83 -6.94 3.31 13.42
CA PHE A 83 -5.50 3.13 13.29
C PHE A 83 -5.06 1.68 13.36
N ASP A 84 -3.95 1.37 12.69
CA ASP A 84 -3.26 0.08 12.77
C ASP A 84 -1.95 0.26 13.56
N PRO A 85 -1.75 -0.45 14.67
CA PRO A 85 -0.49 -0.39 15.40
C PRO A 85 0.61 -1.22 14.73
N ILE A 86 1.76 -0.60 14.44
CA ILE A 86 2.95 -1.28 13.94
C ILE A 86 3.94 -1.45 15.10
N LYS A 87 3.63 -2.43 15.94
CA LYS A 87 4.24 -2.61 17.27
C LYS A 87 5.76 -2.76 17.26
N ASN A 88 6.34 -3.38 16.23
CA ASN A 88 7.78 -3.61 16.14
C ASN A 88 8.59 -2.33 15.90
N TYR A 89 7.93 -1.24 15.50
CA TYR A 89 8.59 -0.01 15.07
C TYR A 89 8.04 1.25 15.76
N ASP A 90 7.36 1.09 16.90
CA ASP A 90 6.83 2.18 17.73
C ASP A 90 6.09 3.25 16.91
N MET A 91 5.20 2.82 16.01
CA MET A 91 4.36 3.71 15.20
C MET A 91 2.96 3.15 15.01
N VAL A 92 2.05 4.01 14.61
CA VAL A 92 0.71 3.63 14.15
C VAL A 92 0.46 4.23 12.77
N ASN A 93 -0.34 3.55 11.96
CA ASN A 93 -0.92 4.13 10.76
C ASN A 93 -2.34 4.58 11.05
N VAL A 94 -2.64 5.88 10.97
CA VAL A 94 -3.98 6.43 11.16
C VAL A 94 -4.65 6.58 9.80
N TYR A 95 -5.89 6.12 9.64
CA TYR A 95 -6.56 6.11 8.34
C TYR A 95 -8.09 6.15 8.41
N VAL A 96 -8.71 6.31 7.24
CA VAL A 96 -10.17 6.23 7.03
C VAL A 96 -10.54 4.86 6.41
N PRO A 97 -11.33 4.00 7.09
CA PRO A 97 -11.56 2.60 6.68
C PRO A 97 -12.84 2.39 5.84
N TYR A 98 -13.32 3.41 5.12
CA TYR A 98 -14.56 3.34 4.31
C TYR A 98 -15.70 2.55 4.97
N VAL A 99 -16.24 3.07 6.08
CA VAL A 99 -17.19 2.36 6.96
C VAL A 99 -18.40 1.77 6.23
N ASN A 100 -18.90 2.42 5.17
CA ASN A 100 -20.00 1.89 4.36
C ASN A 100 -19.63 0.57 3.67
N ILE A 101 -18.40 0.42 3.18
CA ILE A 101 -17.89 -0.83 2.59
C ILE A 101 -17.77 -1.90 3.68
N ASN A 102 -17.22 -1.55 4.85
CA ASN A 102 -17.12 -2.48 5.97
C ASN A 102 -18.49 -3.01 6.40
N ASN A 103 -19.49 -2.13 6.56
CA ASN A 103 -20.85 -2.55 6.93
C ASN A 103 -21.43 -3.55 5.92
N TYR A 104 -21.27 -3.28 4.62
CA TYR A 104 -21.71 -4.21 3.58
C TYR A 104 -21.00 -5.57 3.70
N LEU A 105 -19.67 -5.56 3.86
CA LEU A 105 -18.90 -6.79 3.97
C LEU A 105 -19.25 -7.57 5.25
N ILE A 106 -19.54 -6.90 6.37
CA ILE A 106 -19.91 -7.55 7.63
C ILE A 106 -21.22 -8.31 7.46
N ASP A 107 -22.17 -7.75 6.72
CA ASP A 107 -23.45 -8.42 6.42
C ASP A 107 -23.25 -9.68 5.54
N GLN A 108 -22.19 -9.74 4.72
CA GLN A 108 -21.92 -10.89 3.84
C GLN A 108 -21.00 -11.95 4.48
N LEU A 109 -19.94 -11.51 5.19
CA LEU A 109 -18.82 -12.34 5.64
C LEU A 109 -18.80 -12.55 7.17
N GLY A 110 -19.63 -11.81 7.92
CA GLY A 110 -19.56 -11.75 9.37
C GLY A 110 -18.43 -10.83 9.86
N ALA A 111 -18.02 -11.00 11.11
CA ALA A 111 -16.93 -10.20 11.69
C ALA A 111 -15.59 -10.59 11.06
N PHE A 112 -14.81 -9.58 10.68
CA PHE A 112 -13.47 -9.72 10.11
C PHE A 112 -12.52 -8.68 10.69
N GLU A 113 -11.23 -8.92 10.56
CA GLU A 113 -10.22 -7.90 10.78
C GLU A 113 -10.08 -7.04 9.53
N TYR A 114 -9.85 -5.73 9.69
CA TYR A 114 -9.53 -4.85 8.58
C TYR A 114 -8.33 -3.98 8.91
N LEU A 115 -7.53 -3.71 7.89
CA LEU A 115 -6.28 -2.95 7.98
C LEU A 115 -6.19 -2.01 6.77
N HIS A 116 -5.30 -1.02 6.85
CA HIS A 116 -4.91 -0.24 5.69
C HIS A 116 -3.77 -0.92 4.92
N SER A 117 -3.82 -0.89 3.58
CA SER A 117 -2.82 -1.48 2.68
C SER A 117 -1.39 -1.00 3.00
N SER A 118 -1.20 0.31 3.19
CA SER A 118 0.06 0.93 3.63
C SER A 118 0.66 0.33 4.89
N SER A 119 -0.15 -0.15 5.84
CA SER A 119 0.34 -0.75 7.09
C SER A 119 1.13 -2.02 6.80
N ILE A 120 0.62 -2.86 5.90
CA ILE A 120 1.28 -4.08 5.43
C ILE A 120 2.54 -3.74 4.63
N LEU A 121 2.43 -2.80 3.67
CA LEU A 121 3.54 -2.35 2.85
C LEU A 121 4.72 -1.88 3.72
N VAL A 122 4.48 -0.93 4.62
CA VAL A 122 5.52 -0.33 5.46
C VAL A 122 6.08 -1.35 6.44
N ASN A 123 5.23 -2.16 7.10
CA ASN A 123 5.70 -3.19 8.02
C ASN A 123 6.65 -4.17 7.32
N LYS A 124 6.27 -4.65 6.12
CA LYS A 124 7.09 -5.61 5.38
C LYS A 124 8.40 -5.03 4.86
N LEU A 125 8.37 -3.80 4.35
CA LEU A 125 9.58 -3.11 3.91
C LEU A 125 10.55 -2.85 5.08
N LEU A 126 10.03 -2.50 6.26
CA LEU A 126 10.83 -2.33 7.47
C LEU A 126 11.47 -3.66 7.88
N GLU A 127 10.71 -4.75 7.93
CA GLU A 127 11.22 -6.10 8.28
C GLU A 127 12.42 -6.49 7.41
N ASN A 128 12.35 -6.21 6.11
CA ASN A 128 13.40 -6.56 5.15
C ASN A 128 14.58 -5.58 5.12
N SER A 129 14.46 -4.43 5.77
CA SER A 129 15.53 -3.43 5.85
C SER A 129 16.51 -3.67 7.01
N LYS A 130 16.33 -4.75 7.76
CA LYS A 130 17.15 -5.09 8.92
C LYS A 130 18.62 -5.24 8.53
N ASN A 131 19.50 -4.59 9.29
CA ASN A 131 20.95 -4.56 9.07
C ASN A 131 21.39 -3.88 7.76
N ASP A 132 20.52 -3.12 7.08
CA ASP A 132 20.93 -2.23 5.99
C ASP A 132 21.01 -0.78 6.50
N GLU A 133 22.24 -0.30 6.70
CA GLU A 133 22.52 1.07 7.13
C GLU A 133 22.35 2.11 6.02
N SER A 134 22.17 1.69 4.77
CA SER A 134 21.91 2.62 3.67
C SER A 134 20.47 3.08 3.64
N VAL A 135 20.25 4.35 3.27
CA VAL A 135 18.91 4.87 3.02
C VAL A 135 18.41 4.28 1.70
N THR A 136 17.29 3.59 1.75
CA THR A 136 16.61 3.03 0.58
C THR A 136 15.26 3.69 0.40
N MET A 137 14.98 4.11 -0.83
CA MET A 137 13.69 4.64 -1.24
C MET A 137 12.93 3.57 -2.02
N PHE A 138 11.68 3.36 -1.65
CA PHE A 138 10.74 2.47 -2.31
C PHE A 138 9.63 3.29 -2.93
N ILE A 139 9.25 2.95 -4.16
CA ILE A 139 8.07 3.50 -4.85
C ILE A 139 7.13 2.35 -5.12
N HIS A 140 5.93 2.43 -4.58
CA HIS A 140 4.89 1.46 -4.86
C HIS A 140 3.85 2.09 -5.79
N PHE A 141 3.76 1.56 -7.01
CA PHE A 141 2.88 2.09 -8.05
C PHE A 141 1.50 1.45 -8.00
N MET A 142 0.50 2.30 -7.84
CA MET A 142 -0.91 2.01 -8.06
C MET A 142 -1.40 2.73 -9.33
N HIS A 143 -2.69 2.58 -9.65
CA HIS A 143 -3.22 3.00 -10.96
C HIS A 143 -3.12 4.52 -11.23
N ASN A 144 -3.34 5.36 -10.23
CA ASN A 144 -3.38 6.82 -10.36
C ASN A 144 -2.58 7.57 -9.27
N HIS A 145 -1.89 6.82 -8.42
CA HIS A 145 -1.07 7.35 -7.34
C HIS A 145 0.08 6.38 -7.05
N PHE A 146 1.06 6.84 -6.30
CA PHE A 146 2.11 5.99 -5.77
C PHE A 146 2.45 6.39 -4.33
N GLU A 147 2.89 5.43 -3.55
CA GLU A 147 3.50 5.68 -2.25
C GLU A 147 5.02 5.83 -2.42
N ILE A 148 5.60 6.84 -1.77
CA ILE A 148 7.05 6.87 -1.49
C ILE A 148 7.26 6.43 -0.04
N VAL A 149 8.09 5.41 0.15
CA VAL A 149 8.52 4.93 1.45
C VAL A 149 10.04 5.02 1.52
N VAL A 150 10.58 5.78 2.48
CA VAL A 150 12.02 5.91 2.68
C VAL A 150 12.39 5.30 4.01
N ILE A 151 13.30 4.34 3.98
CA ILE A 151 13.68 3.53 5.15
C ILE A 151 15.19 3.50 5.29
N GLN A 152 15.65 3.47 6.54
CA GLN A 152 17.02 3.18 6.91
C GLN A 152 17.03 2.28 8.13
N ASN A 153 17.59 1.07 8.04
CA ASN A 153 17.74 0.12 9.14
C ASN A 153 16.51 0.02 10.07
N GLN A 154 15.37 -0.47 9.55
CA GLN A 154 14.09 -0.60 10.28
C GLN A 154 13.51 0.71 10.82
N LYS A 155 14.00 1.86 10.35
CA LYS A 155 13.42 3.17 10.65
C LYS A 155 12.73 3.74 9.43
N LEU A 156 11.45 4.07 9.58
CA LEU A 156 10.72 4.86 8.59
C LEU A 156 11.20 6.32 8.67
N LEU A 157 11.80 6.82 7.59
CA LEU A 157 12.23 8.21 7.48
C LEU A 157 11.16 9.09 6.84
N LEU A 158 10.42 8.54 5.86
CA LEU A 158 9.32 9.23 5.19
C LEU A 158 8.33 8.20 4.65
N PHE A 159 7.05 8.51 4.78
CA PHE A 159 5.97 7.90 4.00
C PHE A 159 5.09 9.03 3.47
N ASN A 160 4.78 9.01 2.17
CA ASN A 160 3.76 9.88 1.60
C ASN A 160 3.16 9.27 0.34
N THR A 161 1.94 9.67 0.00
CA THR A 161 1.25 9.28 -1.22
C THR A 161 1.11 10.47 -2.16
N PHE A 162 1.38 10.26 -3.45
CA PHE A 162 1.27 11.29 -4.47
C PHE A 162 0.38 10.81 -5.63
N GLU A 163 -0.60 11.63 -5.98
CA GLU A 163 -1.34 11.47 -7.24
C GLU A 163 -0.49 11.97 -8.41
N PHE A 164 -0.57 11.29 -9.54
CA PHE A 164 0.15 11.66 -10.75
C PHE A 164 -0.70 11.38 -11.99
N ASN A 165 -0.54 12.21 -13.02
CA ASN A 165 -1.21 12.01 -14.30
C ASN A 165 -0.22 11.69 -15.42
N THR A 166 1.03 12.10 -15.26
CA THR A 166 2.09 11.94 -16.26
C THR A 166 3.38 11.41 -15.64
N PRO A 167 4.29 10.81 -16.43
CA PRO A 167 5.63 10.45 -15.96
C PRO A 167 6.46 11.65 -15.48
N ASP A 168 6.15 12.87 -15.94
CA ASP A 168 6.80 14.09 -15.49
C ASP A 168 6.36 14.50 -14.07
N ASP A 169 5.08 14.28 -13.72
CA ASP A 169 4.59 14.48 -12.35
C ASP A 169 5.29 13.52 -11.39
N PHE A 170 5.38 12.24 -11.78
CA PHE A 170 6.05 11.21 -11.00
C PHE A 170 7.52 11.56 -10.73
N ILE A 171 8.30 11.87 -11.77
CA ILE A 171 9.73 12.15 -11.59
C ILE A 171 9.96 13.43 -10.78
N TYR A 172 9.05 14.42 -10.90
CA TYR A 172 9.10 15.62 -10.08
C TYR A 172 9.01 15.28 -8.59
N TYR A 173 7.98 14.55 -8.16
CA TYR A 173 7.81 14.18 -6.75
C TYR A 173 8.92 13.26 -6.24
N LEU A 174 9.40 12.33 -7.07
CA LEU A 174 10.53 11.46 -6.76
C LEU A 174 11.81 12.26 -6.46
N LEU A 175 12.19 13.16 -7.36
CA LEU A 175 13.39 13.99 -7.19
C LEU A 175 13.22 15.03 -6.08
N PHE A 176 12.02 15.60 -5.94
CA PHE A 176 11.70 16.51 -4.86
C PHE A 176 11.88 15.82 -3.49
N THR A 177 11.36 14.60 -3.33
CA THR A 177 11.50 13.84 -2.08
C THR A 177 12.96 13.50 -1.81
N ALA A 178 13.71 13.09 -2.83
CA ALA A 178 15.15 12.86 -2.69
C ALA A 178 15.89 14.14 -2.24
N GLU A 179 15.57 15.30 -2.81
CA GLU A 179 16.16 16.59 -2.44
C GLU A 179 15.82 16.99 -1.00
N GLN A 180 14.55 16.86 -0.58
CA GLN A 180 14.11 17.18 0.79
C GLN A 180 14.83 16.33 1.85
N LEU A 181 15.18 15.09 1.49
CA LEU A 181 15.93 14.18 2.36
C LEU A 181 17.46 14.24 2.14
N HIS A 182 17.93 15.18 1.31
CA HIS A 182 19.35 15.33 0.96
C HIS A 182 20.00 14.06 0.40
N LEU A 183 19.23 13.27 -0.34
CA LEU A 183 19.68 12.02 -0.97
C LEU A 183 20.30 12.32 -2.34
N ASN A 184 21.49 11.78 -2.57
CA ASN A 184 22.19 11.93 -3.84
C ASN A 184 21.69 10.90 -4.88
N PRO A 185 21.11 11.33 -6.02
CA PRO A 185 20.61 10.42 -7.07
C PRO A 185 21.66 9.45 -7.64
N GLU A 186 22.95 9.77 -7.54
CA GLU A 186 24.05 8.89 -7.99
C GLU A 186 24.28 7.69 -7.07
N SER A 187 23.91 7.79 -5.80
CA SER A 187 24.14 6.76 -4.77
C SER A 187 22.87 6.22 -4.14
N LEU A 188 21.74 6.91 -4.31
CA LEU A 188 20.44 6.49 -3.79
C LEU A 188 20.08 5.11 -4.34
N LYS A 189 19.68 4.20 -3.46
CA LYS A 189 19.03 2.94 -3.83
C LYS A 189 17.54 3.19 -3.99
N LEU A 190 17.02 3.00 -5.21
CA LEU A 190 15.61 3.12 -5.53
C LEU A 190 15.04 1.75 -5.92
N ASN A 191 14.03 1.31 -5.20
CA ASN A 191 13.29 0.08 -5.46
C ASN A 191 11.87 0.39 -5.92
N LEU A 192 11.46 -0.16 -7.05
CA LEU A 192 10.14 0.05 -7.64
C LEU A 192 9.31 -1.24 -7.52
N LEU A 193 8.05 -1.12 -7.07
CA LEU A 193 7.12 -2.24 -6.92
C LEU A 193 5.68 -1.81 -7.26
N GLY A 194 4.73 -2.75 -7.22
CA GLY A 194 3.37 -2.53 -7.68
C GLY A 194 3.23 -2.80 -9.18
N THR A 195 2.38 -2.02 -9.86
CA THR A 195 2.13 -2.19 -11.31
C THR A 195 3.22 -1.49 -12.13
N ILE A 196 4.41 -2.10 -12.19
CA ILE A 196 5.59 -1.55 -12.89
C ILE A 196 6.50 -2.66 -13.47
N ASN A 197 7.05 -2.41 -14.65
CA ASN A 197 8.08 -3.22 -15.32
C ASN A 197 9.15 -2.32 -16.00
N GLU A 198 10.21 -2.91 -16.54
CA GLU A 198 11.34 -2.17 -17.13
C GLU A 198 11.00 -1.44 -18.44
N ASP A 199 9.94 -1.89 -19.13
CA ASP A 199 9.47 -1.29 -20.38
C ASP A 199 8.58 -0.06 -20.15
N ASP A 200 8.07 0.14 -18.94
CA ASP A 200 7.22 1.27 -18.61
C ASP A 200 7.96 2.61 -18.68
N GLU A 201 7.25 3.64 -19.15
CA GLU A 201 7.81 5.00 -19.23
C GLU A 201 8.25 5.53 -17.86
N LEU A 202 7.53 5.17 -16.79
CA LEU A 202 7.86 5.54 -15.41
C LEU A 202 9.22 4.96 -14.98
N TYR A 203 9.46 3.68 -15.29
CA TYR A 203 10.74 3.03 -14.99
C TYR A 203 11.88 3.70 -15.76
N LYS A 204 11.72 3.86 -17.08
CA LYS A 204 12.70 4.53 -17.95
C LYS A 204 12.98 5.96 -17.49
N LYS A 205 11.96 6.67 -17.01
CA LYS A 205 12.11 8.01 -16.45
C LYS A 205 12.93 7.97 -15.16
N ALA A 206 12.60 7.11 -14.19
CA ALA A 206 13.36 6.98 -12.95
C ALA A 206 14.84 6.65 -13.23
N TYR A 207 15.09 5.67 -14.10
CA TYR A 207 16.44 5.21 -14.48
C TYR A 207 17.29 6.30 -15.15
N LYS A 208 16.65 7.28 -15.81
CA LYS A 208 17.35 8.42 -16.42
C LYS A 208 17.94 9.38 -15.39
N TYR A 209 17.32 9.53 -14.22
CA TYR A 209 17.72 10.53 -13.22
C TYR A 209 18.33 9.94 -11.95
N ILE A 210 18.05 8.66 -11.65
CA ILE A 210 18.61 7.95 -10.49
C ILE A 210 19.43 6.78 -11.00
N ARG A 211 20.64 6.64 -10.48
CA ARG A 211 21.62 5.68 -10.99
C ARG A 211 21.34 4.23 -10.59
N ASN A 212 20.84 4.00 -9.38
CA ASN A 212 20.61 2.66 -8.86
C ASN A 212 19.10 2.42 -8.71
N VAL A 213 18.46 2.03 -9.80
CA VAL A 213 17.03 1.67 -9.85
C VAL A 213 16.90 0.17 -10.07
N SER A 214 16.07 -0.49 -9.27
CA SER A 214 15.74 -1.90 -9.41
C SER A 214 14.25 -2.15 -9.20
N LEU A 215 13.71 -3.18 -9.85
CA LEU A 215 12.42 -3.74 -9.45
C LEU A 215 12.61 -4.49 -8.13
N TYR A 216 11.77 -4.20 -7.14
CA TYR A 216 11.85 -4.83 -5.83
C TYR A 216 11.39 -6.28 -5.92
N GLU A 217 12.18 -7.21 -5.42
CA GLU A 217 11.78 -8.60 -5.31
C GLU A 217 12.11 -9.11 -3.91
N ILE A 218 11.14 -9.79 -3.29
CA ILE A 218 11.38 -10.59 -2.09
C ILE A 218 11.34 -12.05 -2.52
N ASP A 219 12.27 -12.85 -2.02
CA ASP A 219 12.14 -14.30 -2.05
C ASP A 219 10.94 -14.70 -1.19
N ILE A 220 9.80 -14.90 -1.84
CA ILE A 220 8.69 -15.63 -1.23
C ILE A 220 9.09 -17.11 -1.24
N ASP A 221 8.69 -17.87 -0.21
CA ASP A 221 8.98 -19.29 -0.06
C ASP A 221 8.90 -20.05 -1.40
N ALA A 222 9.83 -20.98 -1.60
CA ALA A 222 10.09 -21.73 -2.85
C ALA A 222 8.91 -22.51 -3.46
N ASN A 223 7.71 -22.41 -2.88
CA ASN A 223 6.47 -23.02 -3.34
C ASN A 223 5.53 -22.07 -4.10
N THR A 224 5.92 -20.81 -4.36
CA THR A 224 5.06 -19.90 -5.15
C THR A 224 5.06 -20.24 -6.63
N THR A 225 3.87 -20.53 -7.17
CA THR A 225 3.63 -20.70 -8.62
C THR A 225 3.50 -19.39 -9.39
N PHE A 226 3.57 -18.25 -8.70
CA PHE A 226 3.38 -16.92 -9.28
C PHE A 226 4.68 -16.34 -9.83
N SER A 227 4.58 -15.66 -10.98
CA SER A 227 5.70 -14.96 -11.60
C SER A 227 6.21 -13.82 -10.71
N ALA A 228 7.45 -13.37 -10.93
CA ALA A 228 8.00 -12.23 -10.20
C ALA A 228 7.15 -10.96 -10.38
N GLU A 229 6.60 -10.74 -11.57
CA GLU A 229 5.70 -9.61 -11.85
C GLU A 229 4.41 -9.68 -11.02
N GLU A 230 3.77 -10.85 -10.94
CA GLU A 230 2.56 -11.03 -10.12
C GLU A 230 2.85 -10.82 -8.64
N ARG A 231 4.02 -11.28 -8.15
CA ARG A 231 4.44 -11.07 -6.76
C ARG A 231 4.69 -9.59 -6.46
N ARG A 232 5.29 -8.84 -7.40
CA ARG A 232 5.49 -7.39 -7.26
C ARG A 232 4.19 -6.61 -7.30
N LYS A 233 3.29 -6.97 -8.21
CA LYS A 233 1.98 -6.34 -8.34
C LYS A 233 1.12 -6.56 -7.10
N ASN A 234 1.11 -7.78 -6.57
CA ASN A 234 0.28 -8.17 -5.42
C ASN A 234 1.09 -8.19 -4.11
N PHE A 235 2.13 -7.37 -4.00
CA PHE A 235 3.05 -7.37 -2.88
C PHE A 235 2.34 -7.33 -1.53
N ILE A 236 1.39 -6.40 -1.38
CA ILE A 236 0.64 -6.21 -0.13
C ILE A 236 -0.21 -7.45 0.19
N LEU A 237 -0.99 -7.94 -0.78
CA LEU A 237 -1.87 -9.10 -0.59
C LEU A 237 -1.10 -10.39 -0.28
N PHE A 238 0.11 -10.54 -0.83
CA PHE A 238 0.92 -11.76 -0.64
C PHE A 238 1.71 -11.73 0.69
N HIS A 239 1.66 -10.62 1.43
CA HIS A 239 2.36 -10.43 2.71
C HIS A 239 1.42 -10.00 3.84
N SER A 240 0.10 -10.01 3.62
CA SER A 240 -0.93 -9.77 4.63
C SER A 240 -1.22 -11.01 5.45
#